data_AF-A0A1V5DCT6-F1
#
_entry.id   AF-A0A1V5DCT6-F1
#
_cell.length_a   1.000
_cell.length_b   1.000
_cell.length_c   1.000
_cell.angle_alpha   90.00
_cell.angle_beta   90.00
_cell.angle_gamma   90.00
#
_symmetry.space_group_name_H-M   'P 1'
#
loop_
_entity.id
_entity.type
_entity.pdbx_description
1 polymer ?
#
loop_
_entity_poly.entity_id
_entity_poly.type
_entity_poly.pdbx_seq_one_letter_code
_entity_poly.pdbx_strand_id
1 'polypeptide(L)' 'MEAKKKIKRALSSVEDAITALKRARNYADEANSDINRALRELDDAETDLRKALREMPDE' A
#
# COMPACT_ATOMS: atom_id res chain seq x y z
N MET A 1 -24.82 -37.83 -1.60
CA MET A 1 -24.39 -36.98 -2.75
C MET A 1 -24.47 -35.48 -2.45
N GLU A 2 -25.49 -34.99 -1.74
CA GLU A 2 -25.68 -33.56 -1.46
C GLU A 2 -24.62 -32.94 -0.54
N ALA A 3 -24.21 -33.64 0.52
CA ALA A 3 -23.17 -33.17 1.44
C ALA A 3 -21.83 -32.90 0.72
N LYS A 4 -21.42 -33.78 -0.18
CA LYS A 4 -20.22 -33.60 -1.03
C LYS A 4 -20.32 -32.35 -1.90
N LYS A 5 -21.51 -32.05 -2.43
CA LYS A 5 -21.77 -30.84 -3.24
C LYS A 5 -21.71 -29.57 -2.38
N LYS A 6 -22.25 -29.61 -1.16
CA LYS A 6 -22.18 -28.50 -0.19
C LYS A 6 -20.73 -28.21 0.21
N ILE A 7 -19.96 -29.25 0.54
CA ILE A 7 -18.53 -29.13 0.88
C ILE A 7 -17.74 -28.56 -0.29
N LYS A 8 -17.96 -29.04 -1.53
CA LYS A 8 -17.26 -28.50 -2.71
C LYS A 8 -17.56 -27.01 -2.93
N ARG A 9 -18.81 -26.58 -2.74
CA ARG A 9 -19.19 -25.16 -2.83
C ARG A 9 -18.53 -24.33 -1.74
N ALA A 10 -18.55 -24.82 -0.49
CA ALA A 10 -17.90 -24.15 0.62
C ALA A 10 -16.39 -24.00 0.38
N LEU A 11 -15.74 -25.04 -0.15
CA LEU A 11 -14.32 -24.99 -0.51
C LEU A 11 -14.04 -23.89 -1.55
N SER A 12 -14.82 -23.84 -2.64
CA SER A 12 -14.66 -22.80 -3.65
C SER A 12 -14.91 -21.39 -3.09
N SER A 13 -15.91 -21.21 -2.23
CA SER A 13 -16.13 -19.91 -1.57
C SER A 13 -14.96 -19.50 -0.67
N VAL A 14 -14.32 -20.46 0.01
CA VAL A 14 -13.12 -20.19 0.81
C VAL A 14 -11.93 -19.83 -0.09
N GLU A 15 -11.74 -20.52 -1.21
CA GLU A 15 -10.69 -20.21 -2.20
C GLU A 15 -10.87 -18.79 -2.79
N ASP A 16 -12.10 -18.40 -3.11
CA ASP A 16 -12.44 -17.05 -3.58
C ASP A 16 -12.11 -16.00 -2.52
N ALA A 17 -12.49 -16.24 -1.26
CA ALA A 17 -12.20 -15.34 -0.14
C ALA A 17 -10.69 -15.19 0.10
N ILE A 18 -9.92 -16.28 0.05
CA ILE A 18 -8.45 -16.24 0.15
C ILE A 18 -7.85 -15.41 -0.98
N THR A 19 -8.37 -15.56 -2.20
CA THR A 19 -7.91 -14.79 -3.37
C THR A 19 -8.19 -13.31 -3.21
N ALA A 20 -9.38 -12.95 -2.74
CA ALA A 20 -9.75 -11.56 -2.45
C ALA A 20 -8.85 -10.93 -1.38
N LEU A 21 -8.58 -11.67 -0.29
CA LEU A 21 -7.69 -11.22 0.79
C LEU A 21 -6.25 -11.01 0.30
N LYS A 22 -5.73 -11.90 -0.54
CA LYS A 22 -4.39 -11.73 -1.15
C LYS A 22 -4.31 -10.47 -2.00
N ARG A 23 -5.35 -10.20 -2.81
CA ARG A 23 -5.41 -8.97 -3.62
C ARG A 23 -5.45 -7.72 -2.73
N ALA A 24 -6.30 -7.71 -1.72
CA ALA A 24 -6.41 -6.60 -0.78
C ALA A 24 -5.08 -6.30 -0.07
N ARG A 25 -4.35 -7.36 0.35
CA ARG A 25 -3.02 -7.23 0.92
C ARG A 25 -2.03 -6.60 -0.07
N ASN A 26 -1.98 -7.08 -1.31
CA ASN A 26 -1.05 -6.54 -2.32
C ASN A 26 -1.31 -5.06 -2.57
N TYR A 27 -2.58 -4.64 -2.69
CA TYR A 27 -2.92 -3.23 -2.83
C TYR A 27 -2.47 -2.39 -1.63
N ALA A 28 -2.61 -2.91 -0.40
CA ALA A 28 -2.15 -2.23 0.80
C ALA A 28 -0.61 -2.10 0.83
N ASP A 29 0.11 -3.15 0.43
CA ASP A 29 1.58 -3.15 0.35
C ASP A 29 2.07 -2.15 -0.72
N GLU A 30 1.42 -2.10 -1.89
CA GLU A 30 1.70 -1.11 -2.94
C GLU A 30 1.44 0.33 -2.46
N ALA A 31 0.26 0.57 -1.86
CA ALA A 31 -0.09 1.89 -1.31
C ALA A 31 0.90 2.35 -0.23
N ASN A 32 1.32 1.45 0.66
CA ASN A 32 2.35 1.76 1.66
C ASN A 32 3.70 2.11 1.02
N SER A 33 4.09 1.41 -0.06
CA SER A 33 5.32 1.73 -0.80
C SER A 33 5.27 3.13 -1.40
N ASP A 34 4.15 3.50 -2.01
CA ASP A 34 3.95 4.82 -2.62
C ASP A 34 3.92 5.95 -1.58
N ILE A 35 3.25 5.75 -0.44
CA ILE A 35 3.28 6.71 0.69
C ILE A 35 4.71 6.91 1.19
N ASN A 36 5.48 5.84 1.38
CA ASN A 36 6.88 5.94 1.81
C ASN A 36 7.77 6.63 0.77
N ARG A 37 7.45 6.55 -0.53
CA ARG A 37 8.14 7.32 -1.56
C ARG A 37 7.80 8.80 -1.43
N ALA A 38 6.51 9.14 -1.34
CA ALA A 38 6.06 10.52 -1.18
C ALA A 38 6.63 11.20 0.08
N LEU A 39 6.70 10.48 1.20
CA LEU A 39 7.32 11.01 2.43
C LEU A 39 8.81 11.34 2.23
N ARG A 40 9.57 10.49 1.54
CA ARG A 40 10.98 10.78 1.24
C ARG A 40 11.14 11.98 0.32
N GLU A 41 10.31 12.08 -0.72
CA GLU A 41 10.31 13.24 -1.62
C GLU A 41 9.98 14.55 -0.87
N LEU A 42 9.07 14.49 0.11
CA LEU A 42 8.77 15.63 0.98
C LEU A 42 9.93 16.00 1.91
N ASP A 43 10.61 15.02 2.50
CA ASP A 43 11.79 15.24 3.35
C ASP A 43 12.95 15.89 2.56
N ASP A 44 13.17 15.43 1.32
CA ASP A 44 14.17 16.00 0.42
C ASP A 44 13.81 17.46 0.06
N ALA A 45 12.54 17.72 -0.28
CA ALA A 45 12.05 19.06 -0.57
C ALA A 45 12.18 19.99 0.65
N GLU A 46 11.86 19.52 1.86
CA GLU A 46 12.06 20.29 3.10
C GLU A 46 13.54 20.64 3.30
N THR A 47 14.43 19.68 3.07
CA THR A 47 15.88 19.87 3.20
C THR A 47 16.37 20.94 2.24
N ASP A 48 15.93 20.91 0.98
CA ASP A 48 16.33 21.88 -0.02
C ASP A 48 15.76 23.27 0.25
N LEU A 49 14.51 23.37 0.71
CA LEU A 49 13.94 24.64 1.18
C LEU A 49 14.72 25.22 2.36
N ARG A 50 15.14 24.39 3.32
CA ARG A 50 15.96 24.83 4.45
C ARG A 50 17.34 25.32 4.02
N LYS A 51 17.95 24.69 3.02
CA LYS A 51 19.23 25.16 2.44
C LYS A 51 19.02 26.51 1.75
N ALA A 52 18.02 26.61 0.87
CA ALA A 52 17.70 27.84 0.17
C ALA A 52 17.48 29.00 1.16
N LEU A 53 16.71 28.78 2.24
CA LEU A 53 16.48 29.79 3.27
C LEU A 53 17.78 30.24 3.97
N ARG A 54 18.74 29.33 4.19
CA ARG A 54 20.05 29.67 4.79
C ARG A 54 20.96 30.43 3.83
N GLU A 55 20.82 30.18 2.54
CA GLU A 55 21.62 30.79 1.49
C GLU A 55 21.05 32.13 1.02
N MET A 56 19.82 32.46 1.44
CA MET A 56 19.26 33.79 1.23
C MET A 56 20.04 34.83 2.04
N PRO A 57 20.58 35.88 1.39
CA PRO A 57 21.21 36.98 2.10
C PRO A 57 20.14 37.74 2.91
N ASP A 58 20.46 38.05 4.16
CA ASP A 58 19.71 39.04 4.94
C ASP A 58 19.97 40.41 4.29
N GLU A 59 18.92 41.05 3.74
CA GLU A 59 19.00 42.46 3.33
C GLU A 59 19.28 43.39 4.51
#